data_AF-H3R9P6-F1
#
_entry.id   AF-H3R9P6-F1
#
_cell.length_a   1.000
_cell.length_b   1.000
_cell.length_c   1.000
_cell.angle_alpha   90.00
_cell.angle_beta   90.00
_cell.angle_gamma   90.00
#
_symmetry.space_group_name_H-M   'P 1'
#
loop_
_entity.id
_entity.type
_entity.pdbx_description
1 polymer ?
#
loop_
_entity_poly.entity_id
_entity_poly.type
_entity_poly.pdbx_seq_one_letter_code
_entity_poly.pdbx_strand_id
1 'polypeptide(L)'
;MSIKDNLIQFMERSGYTQKQVAAKSKLSTATVSQYLSGSYKGNIATTETKLREFLMREAKRLHGDVEFVPTTLAKTALEVIDNIHSDCDIGVIYGAAGMGKSMVLREYALRDSAAILIEADPGYTAKVLLQELCIKLRVKKTTGTIHELSERCVEALKGTGWIVLIDEAELLPHRALEVMRRIQDRARCGLVLAGMPRLLLNLMGSRGEYEQLYSRVSLALDLDDMKQLSEESDFTDILNNILNSGLPDYELTSDVLQAFRKESGGNYRRMFKLARSVIRANKERRLAVSPAVIEKFGKMLIKQRGLF
;
A
#
# COMPACT_ATOMS: atom_id res chain seq x y z
N MET A 1 -19.47 -3.74 14.36
CA MET A 1 -18.36 -4.70 14.61
C MET A 1 -17.89 -4.54 16.04
N SER A 2 -17.73 -5.62 16.81
CA SER A 2 -17.23 -5.52 18.19
C SER A 2 -15.71 -5.31 18.21
N ILE A 3 -15.17 -4.67 19.25
CA ILE A 3 -13.70 -4.50 19.40
C ILE A 3 -13.00 -5.86 19.48
N LYS A 4 -13.69 -6.87 20.01
CA LYS A 4 -13.21 -8.24 20.09
C LYS A 4 -12.98 -8.85 18.70
N ASP A 5 -13.93 -8.71 17.78
CA ASP A 5 -13.80 -9.25 16.41
C ASP A 5 -12.66 -8.56 15.66
N ASN A 6 -12.54 -7.23 15.81
CA ASN A 6 -11.45 -6.46 15.21
C ASN A 6 -10.08 -6.89 15.74
N LEU A 7 -9.97 -7.19 17.03
CA LEU A 7 -8.73 -7.64 17.64
C LEU A 7 -8.32 -9.04 17.15
N ILE A 8 -9.28 -9.95 17.00
CA ILE A 8 -9.03 -11.31 16.47
C ILE A 8 -8.53 -11.22 15.03
N GLN A 9 -9.23 -10.49 14.16
CA GLN A 9 -8.82 -10.30 12.77
C GLN A 9 -7.44 -9.63 12.66
N PHE A 10 -7.17 -8.64 13.51
CA PHE A 10 -5.87 -7.98 13.56
C PHE A 10 -4.75 -8.97 13.92
N MET A 11 -4.95 -9.81 14.93
CA MET A 11 -3.95 -10.79 15.36
C MET A 11 -3.69 -11.86 14.28
N GLU A 12 -4.74 -12.32 13.59
CA GLU A 12 -4.62 -13.26 12.47
C GLU A 12 -3.83 -12.66 11.29
N ARG A 13 -4.10 -11.39 10.94
CA ARG A 13 -3.43 -10.71 9.82
C ARG A 13 -1.99 -10.32 10.12
N SER A 14 -1.72 -9.89 11.35
CA SER A 14 -0.41 -9.33 11.76
C SER A 14 0.54 -10.34 12.38
N GLY A 15 0.08 -11.55 12.73
CA GLY A 15 0.87 -12.56 13.43
C GLY A 15 1.15 -12.23 14.90
N TYR A 16 0.45 -11.26 15.48
CA TYR A 16 0.66 -10.86 16.87
C TYR A 16 0.13 -11.91 17.86
N THR A 17 0.96 -12.25 18.84
CA THR A 17 0.58 -13.09 19.98
C THR A 17 -0.18 -12.29 21.04
N GLN A 18 -1.01 -12.97 21.84
CA GLN A 18 -1.73 -12.33 22.97
C GLN A 18 -0.75 -11.65 23.96
N LYS A 19 0.47 -12.18 24.11
CA LYS A 19 1.54 -11.58 24.92
C LYS A 19 2.00 -10.24 24.37
N GLN A 20 2.17 -10.14 23.05
CA GLN A 20 2.56 -8.88 22.39
C GLN A 20 1.44 -7.84 22.45
N VAL A 21 0.18 -8.26 22.27
CA VAL A 21 -0.99 -7.39 22.43
C VAL A 21 -1.07 -6.84 23.86
N ALA A 22 -0.91 -7.70 24.87
CA ALA A 22 -0.93 -7.30 26.28
C ALA A 22 0.15 -6.25 26.60
N ALA A 23 1.40 -6.52 26.19
CA ALA A 23 2.52 -5.60 26.41
C ALA A 23 2.26 -4.21 25.79
N LYS A 24 1.74 -4.16 24.56
CA LYS A 24 1.52 -2.91 23.82
C LYS A 24 0.23 -2.17 24.17
N SER A 25 -0.78 -2.87 24.70
CA SER A 25 -2.03 -2.27 25.20
C SER A 25 -1.94 -1.88 26.68
N LYS A 26 -0.81 -2.16 27.36
CA LYS A 26 -0.65 -1.98 28.82
C LYS A 26 -1.75 -2.72 29.60
N LEU A 27 -2.05 -3.94 29.15
CA LEU A 27 -2.94 -4.90 29.79
C LEU A 27 -2.15 -6.13 30.21
N SER A 28 -2.68 -6.91 31.15
CA SER A 28 -2.09 -8.21 31.48
C SER A 28 -2.45 -9.24 30.41
N THR A 29 -1.60 -10.25 30.21
CA THR A 29 -1.88 -11.34 29.27
C THR A 29 -3.15 -12.11 29.67
N ALA A 30 -3.40 -12.27 30.97
CA ALA A 30 -4.64 -12.86 31.50
C ALA A 30 -5.87 -12.03 31.12
N THR A 31 -5.81 -10.70 31.23
CA THR A 31 -6.89 -9.79 30.82
C THR A 31 -7.24 -9.92 29.34
N VAL A 32 -6.23 -9.96 28.47
CA VAL A 32 -6.43 -10.11 27.01
C VAL A 32 -7.03 -11.48 26.67
N SER A 33 -6.55 -12.55 27.30
CA SER A 33 -7.06 -13.92 27.10
C SER A 33 -8.51 -14.09 27.59
N GLN A 34 -8.82 -13.57 28.78
CA GLN A 34 -10.18 -13.59 29.33
C GLN A 34 -11.15 -12.75 28.50
N TYR A 35 -10.71 -11.61 27.97
CA TYR A 35 -11.52 -10.76 27.10
C TYR A 35 -11.84 -11.47 25.77
N LEU A 36 -10.84 -12.10 25.14
CA LEU A 36 -11.01 -12.87 23.90
C LEU A 36 -11.89 -14.12 24.09
N SER A 37 -11.81 -14.79 25.24
CA SER A 37 -12.70 -15.92 25.55
C SER A 37 -14.11 -15.51 26.00
N GLY A 38 -14.36 -14.21 26.24
CA GLY A 38 -15.65 -13.73 26.74
C GLY A 38 -15.89 -13.98 28.23
N SER A 39 -14.85 -14.39 28.97
CA SER A 39 -14.92 -14.72 30.40
C SER A 39 -14.50 -13.57 31.33
N TYR A 40 -14.12 -12.41 30.77
CA TYR A 40 -13.64 -11.27 31.54
C TYR A 40 -14.76 -10.56 32.32
N LYS A 41 -14.70 -10.63 33.65
CA LYS A 41 -15.68 -10.01 34.58
C LYS A 41 -15.26 -8.63 35.10
N GLY A 42 -14.15 -8.10 34.62
CA GLY A 42 -13.63 -6.79 35.04
C GLY A 42 -14.30 -5.62 34.33
N ASN A 43 -13.68 -4.43 34.41
CA ASN A 43 -14.19 -3.24 33.74
C ASN A 43 -13.93 -3.32 32.21
N ILE A 44 -14.93 -3.81 31.48
CA ILE A 44 -14.89 -3.99 30.02
C ILE A 44 -14.61 -2.67 29.31
N ALA A 45 -15.26 -1.57 29.72
CA ALA A 45 -15.11 -0.27 29.07
C ALA A 45 -13.65 0.20 29.06
N THR A 46 -12.96 0.13 30.19
CA THR A 46 -11.54 0.53 30.28
C THR A 46 -10.60 -0.38 29.48
N THR A 47 -10.88 -1.68 29.44
CA THR A 47 -10.12 -2.65 28.64
C THR A 47 -10.32 -2.36 27.15
N GLU A 48 -11.55 -2.12 26.73
CA GLU A 48 -11.91 -1.77 25.37
C GLU A 48 -11.27 -0.46 24.91
N THR A 49 -11.21 0.57 25.76
CA THR A 49 -10.49 1.82 25.45
C THR A 49 -9.01 1.54 25.16
N LYS A 50 -8.32 0.80 26.04
CA LYS A 50 -6.89 0.46 25.86
C LYS A 50 -6.64 -0.39 24.61
N LEU A 51 -7.54 -1.33 24.31
CA LEU A 51 -7.46 -2.15 23.10
C LEU A 51 -7.74 -1.33 21.84
N ARG A 52 -8.72 -0.43 21.87
CA ARG A 52 -9.02 0.49 20.77
C ARG A 52 -7.84 1.41 20.49
N GLU A 53 -7.24 1.99 21.51
CA GLU A 53 -6.03 2.80 21.35
C GLU A 53 -4.85 1.98 20.80
N PHE A 54 -4.66 0.75 21.26
CA PHE A 54 -3.65 -0.15 20.73
C PHE A 54 -3.88 -0.43 19.24
N LEU A 55 -5.09 -0.81 18.86
CA LEU A 55 -5.47 -1.06 17.47
C LEU A 55 -5.30 0.19 16.61
N MET A 56 -5.68 1.37 17.12
CA MET A 56 -5.45 2.64 16.44
C MET A 56 -3.95 2.94 16.29
N ARG A 57 -3.14 2.73 17.33
CA ARG A 57 -1.68 2.93 17.27
C ARG A 57 -1.01 1.98 16.29
N GLU A 58 -1.39 0.71 16.27
CA GLU A 58 -0.83 -0.26 15.33
C GLU A 58 -1.35 -0.06 13.91
N ALA A 59 -2.62 0.31 13.72
CA ALA A 59 -3.14 0.72 12.41
C ALA A 59 -2.37 1.93 11.87
N LYS A 60 -2.14 2.95 12.70
CA LYS A 60 -1.29 4.12 12.36
C LYS A 60 0.16 3.75 12.11
N ARG A 61 0.68 2.70 12.77
CA ARG A 61 2.06 2.21 12.59
C ARG A 61 2.22 1.38 11.31
N LEU A 62 1.22 0.56 10.98
CA LEU A 62 1.21 -0.32 9.81
C LEU A 62 0.86 0.43 8.53
N HIS A 63 -0.11 1.35 8.59
CA HIS A 63 -0.63 2.06 7.42
C HIS A 63 -0.07 3.49 7.28
N GLY A 64 0.61 4.02 8.31
CA GLY A 64 0.81 5.46 8.45
C GLY A 64 -0.54 6.18 8.69
N ASP A 65 -0.53 7.40 9.22
CA ASP A 65 -1.73 8.27 9.22
C ASP A 65 -2.12 8.72 7.79
N VAL A 66 -1.94 7.90 6.76
CA VAL A 66 -2.21 8.30 5.37
C VAL A 66 -3.62 7.83 5.03
N GLU A 67 -4.60 8.72 5.16
CA GLU A 67 -5.91 8.52 4.55
C GLU A 67 -5.76 8.51 3.03
N PHE A 68 -6.48 7.63 2.34
CA PHE A 68 -6.51 7.61 0.88
C PHE A 68 -7.18 8.88 0.37
N VAL A 69 -6.45 9.66 -0.43
CA VAL A 69 -7.01 10.84 -1.10
C VAL A 69 -7.37 10.44 -2.53
N PRO A 70 -8.66 10.52 -2.93
CA PRO A 70 -9.12 10.12 -4.26
C PRO A 70 -8.78 11.19 -5.31
N THR A 71 -7.49 11.34 -5.59
CA THR A 71 -7.00 12.29 -6.61
C THR A 71 -7.31 11.81 -8.02
N THR A 72 -7.09 12.67 -9.02
CA THR A 72 -7.29 12.29 -10.43
C THR A 72 -6.38 11.14 -10.82
N LEU A 73 -5.08 11.25 -10.52
CA LEU A 73 -4.11 10.18 -10.78
C LEU A 73 -4.48 8.86 -10.09
N ALA A 74 -4.96 8.94 -8.84
CA ALA A 74 -5.37 7.77 -8.08
C ALA A 74 -6.62 7.11 -8.68
N LYS A 75 -7.61 7.90 -9.14
CA LYS A 75 -8.81 7.40 -9.82
C LYS A 75 -8.45 6.71 -11.12
N THR A 76 -7.61 7.31 -11.96
CA THR A 76 -7.14 6.68 -13.21
C THR A 76 -6.43 5.36 -12.94
N ALA A 77 -5.59 5.28 -11.91
CA ALA A 77 -4.94 4.03 -11.54
C ALA A 77 -5.94 2.97 -11.04
N LEU A 78 -6.95 3.35 -10.25
CA LEU A 78 -8.02 2.44 -9.82
C LEU A 78 -8.85 1.93 -11.02
N GLU A 79 -9.21 2.80 -11.95
CA GLU A 79 -9.95 2.44 -13.18
C GLU A 79 -9.17 1.42 -14.02
N VAL A 80 -7.84 1.60 -14.15
CA VAL A 80 -6.99 0.60 -14.83
C VAL A 80 -7.01 -0.74 -14.10
N ILE A 81 -6.95 -0.74 -12.76
CA ILE A 81 -7.03 -1.99 -11.99
C ILE A 81 -8.40 -2.66 -12.17
N ASP A 82 -9.49 -1.88 -12.16
CA ASP A 82 -10.86 -2.38 -12.36
C ASP A 82 -11.04 -3.02 -13.76
N ASN A 83 -10.49 -2.39 -14.80
CA ASN A 83 -10.53 -2.95 -16.15
C ASN A 83 -9.78 -4.29 -16.21
N ILE A 84 -8.55 -4.34 -15.66
CA ILE A 84 -7.75 -5.56 -15.62
C ILE A 84 -8.40 -6.67 -14.80
N HIS A 85 -9.06 -6.31 -13.70
CA HIS A 85 -9.80 -7.25 -12.87
C HIS A 85 -10.97 -7.85 -13.64
N SER A 86 -11.75 -7.01 -14.33
CA SER A 86 -12.93 -7.42 -15.11
C SER A 86 -12.55 -8.28 -16.31
N ASP A 87 -11.52 -7.88 -17.04
CA ASP A 87 -11.08 -8.56 -18.27
C ASP A 87 -10.20 -9.78 -17.98
N CYS A 88 -9.80 -9.99 -16.73
CA CYS A 88 -8.90 -11.06 -16.28
C CYS A 88 -7.56 -11.05 -17.04
N ASP A 89 -7.00 -9.86 -17.25
CA ASP A 89 -5.82 -9.60 -18.07
C ASP A 89 -4.57 -9.27 -17.23
N ILE A 90 -3.47 -8.89 -17.88
CA ILE A 90 -2.25 -8.41 -17.24
C ILE A 90 -2.11 -6.88 -17.43
N GLY A 91 -2.06 -6.15 -16.33
CA GLY A 91 -1.78 -4.72 -16.28
C GLY A 91 -0.42 -4.41 -15.66
N VAL A 92 0.19 -3.30 -16.09
CA VAL A 92 1.39 -2.75 -15.48
C VAL A 92 1.14 -1.31 -15.06
N ILE A 93 1.47 -0.96 -13.81
CA ILE A 93 1.40 0.42 -13.31
C ILE A 93 2.80 0.83 -12.89
N TYR A 94 3.42 1.75 -13.63
CA TYR A 94 4.80 2.13 -13.36
C TYR A 94 4.96 3.63 -13.18
N GLY A 95 6.06 4.01 -12.51
CA GLY A 95 6.46 5.40 -12.37
C GLY A 95 7.44 5.61 -11.24
N ALA A 96 7.88 6.85 -11.02
CA ALA A 96 8.88 7.17 -10.01
C ALA A 96 8.44 6.81 -8.58
N ALA A 97 9.42 6.77 -7.67
CA ALA A 97 9.16 6.52 -6.26
C ALA A 97 8.36 7.69 -5.63
N GLY A 98 7.28 7.35 -4.92
CA GLY A 98 6.44 8.35 -4.23
C GLY A 98 5.26 8.90 -5.03
N MET A 99 4.92 8.28 -6.16
CA MET A 99 3.77 8.63 -7.01
C MET A 99 2.41 8.09 -6.51
N GLY A 100 2.41 7.30 -5.43
CA GLY A 100 1.17 6.75 -4.85
C GLY A 100 0.79 5.34 -5.28
N LYS A 101 1.60 4.65 -6.09
CA LYS A 101 1.39 3.23 -6.50
C LYS A 101 0.92 2.31 -5.37
N SER A 102 1.74 2.17 -4.33
CA SER A 102 1.42 1.34 -3.15
C SER A 102 0.15 1.77 -2.44
N MET A 103 -0.19 3.07 -2.48
CA MET A 103 -1.39 3.60 -1.87
C MET A 103 -2.64 3.17 -2.63
N VAL A 104 -2.62 3.28 -3.97
CA VAL A 104 -3.71 2.84 -4.86
C VAL A 104 -3.92 1.34 -4.73
N LEU A 105 -2.86 0.53 -4.80
CA LEU A 105 -2.99 -0.93 -4.70
C LEU A 105 -3.56 -1.38 -3.35
N ARG A 106 -3.11 -0.76 -2.25
CA ARG A 106 -3.66 -1.02 -0.91
C ARG A 106 -5.12 -0.61 -0.80
N GLU A 107 -5.47 0.56 -1.33
CA GLU A 107 -6.85 1.03 -1.33
C GLU A 107 -7.77 0.06 -2.10
N TYR A 108 -7.33 -0.42 -3.26
CA TYR A 108 -8.06 -1.41 -4.05
C TYR A 108 -8.29 -2.70 -3.25
N ALA A 109 -7.21 -3.26 -2.68
CA ALA A 109 -7.29 -4.49 -1.88
C ALA A 109 -8.08 -4.35 -0.57
N LEU A 110 -8.26 -3.13 -0.06
CA LEU A 110 -9.14 -2.86 1.07
C LEU A 110 -10.61 -2.82 0.67
N ARG A 111 -10.92 -2.34 -0.54
CA ARG A 111 -12.28 -2.23 -1.08
C ARG A 111 -12.82 -3.57 -1.57
N ASP A 112 -11.97 -4.38 -2.20
CA ASP A 112 -12.37 -5.64 -2.80
C ASP A 112 -11.69 -6.85 -2.15
N SER A 113 -12.50 -7.73 -1.55
CA SER A 113 -12.03 -8.98 -0.95
C SER A 113 -11.50 -10.01 -1.95
N ALA A 114 -11.80 -9.85 -3.25
CA ALA A 114 -11.27 -10.66 -4.34
C ALA A 114 -9.87 -10.21 -4.80
N ALA A 115 -9.35 -9.10 -4.25
CA ALA A 115 -8.02 -8.61 -4.55
C ALA A 115 -6.97 -9.09 -3.54
N ILE A 116 -5.90 -9.67 -4.07
CA ILE A 116 -4.76 -10.16 -3.30
C ILE A 116 -3.56 -9.26 -3.55
N LEU A 117 -3.16 -8.50 -2.52
CA LEU A 117 -1.95 -7.67 -2.58
C LEU A 117 -0.73 -8.41 -2.04
N ILE A 118 0.37 -8.41 -2.81
CA ILE A 118 1.70 -8.85 -2.44
C ILE A 118 2.66 -7.67 -2.61
N GLU A 119 3.47 -7.35 -1.59
CA GLU A 119 4.54 -6.36 -1.69
C GLU A 119 5.87 -7.12 -1.84
N ALA A 120 6.51 -7.04 -3.01
CA ALA A 120 7.74 -7.78 -3.27
C ALA A 120 8.94 -7.19 -2.53
N ASP A 121 9.89 -8.04 -2.14
CA ASP A 121 11.17 -7.61 -1.58
C ASP A 121 12.37 -8.27 -2.31
N PRO A 122 13.62 -7.78 -2.11
CA PRO A 122 14.79 -8.31 -2.83
C PRO A 122 15.11 -9.79 -2.59
N GLY A 123 14.57 -10.39 -1.53
CA GLY A 123 14.69 -11.81 -1.22
C GLY A 123 13.71 -12.71 -1.98
N TYR A 124 12.81 -12.14 -2.78
CA TYR A 124 11.80 -12.90 -3.48
C TYR A 124 12.41 -13.76 -4.58
N THR A 125 12.16 -15.06 -4.46
CA THR A 125 12.33 -16.02 -5.56
C THR A 125 10.95 -16.41 -6.08
N ALA A 126 10.89 -17.03 -7.27
CA ALA A 126 9.64 -17.59 -7.79
C ALA A 126 8.96 -18.54 -6.79
N LYS A 127 9.75 -19.30 -6.03
CA LYS A 127 9.22 -20.18 -4.99
C LYS A 127 8.61 -19.37 -3.84
N VAL A 128 9.34 -18.40 -3.29
CA VAL A 128 8.87 -17.57 -2.17
C VAL A 128 7.57 -16.84 -2.53
N LEU A 129 7.51 -16.23 -3.73
CA LEU A 129 6.32 -15.57 -4.24
C LEU A 129 5.11 -16.52 -4.30
N LEU A 130 5.30 -17.72 -4.85
CA LEU A 130 4.23 -18.73 -4.91
C LEU A 130 3.78 -19.21 -3.53
N GLN A 131 4.71 -19.34 -2.58
CA GLN A 131 4.37 -19.73 -1.21
C GLN A 131 3.52 -18.66 -0.53
N GLU A 132 3.89 -17.38 -0.69
CA GLU A 132 3.09 -16.28 -0.18
C GLU A 132 1.71 -16.22 -0.84
N LEU A 133 1.64 -16.37 -2.16
CA LEU A 133 0.37 -16.41 -2.87
C LEU A 133 -0.52 -17.56 -2.38
N CYS A 134 0.04 -18.77 -2.19
CA CYS A 134 -0.68 -19.89 -1.57
C CYS A 134 -1.21 -19.56 -0.18
N ILE A 135 -0.44 -18.85 0.65
CA ILE A 135 -0.87 -18.42 1.99
C ILE A 135 -2.06 -17.47 1.88
N LYS A 136 -1.97 -16.45 1.01
CA LYS A 136 -3.06 -15.46 0.82
C LYS A 136 -4.31 -16.08 0.22
N LEU A 137 -4.16 -17.07 -0.67
CA LEU A 137 -5.24 -17.89 -1.22
C LEU A 137 -5.78 -18.93 -0.23
N ARG A 138 -5.22 -19.04 0.98
CA ARG A 138 -5.60 -20.02 2.02
C ARG A 138 -5.50 -21.48 1.56
N VAL A 139 -4.54 -21.77 0.69
CA VAL A 139 -4.22 -23.14 0.26
C VAL A 139 -3.65 -23.92 1.43
N LYS A 140 -4.17 -25.13 1.69
CA LYS A 140 -3.76 -25.97 2.85
C LYS A 140 -2.26 -26.31 2.87
N LYS A 141 -1.65 -26.54 1.69
CA LYS A 141 -0.24 -26.92 1.56
C LYS A 141 0.54 -25.83 0.83
N THR A 142 1.30 -25.06 1.59
CA THR A 142 2.09 -23.90 1.13
C THR A 142 3.57 -24.24 0.91
N THR A 143 3.93 -25.52 0.92
CA THR A 143 5.28 -26.03 0.63
C THR A 143 5.26 -26.99 -0.55
N GLY A 144 6.35 -27.04 -1.30
CA GLY A 144 6.44 -27.90 -2.48
C GLY A 144 7.48 -27.44 -3.49
N THR A 145 7.45 -28.06 -4.66
CA THR A 145 8.17 -27.58 -5.83
C THR A 145 7.46 -26.36 -6.43
N ILE A 146 8.15 -25.60 -7.30
CA ILE A 146 7.54 -24.47 -8.02
C ILE A 146 6.32 -24.93 -8.83
N HIS A 147 6.42 -26.10 -9.46
CA HIS A 147 5.31 -26.66 -10.24
C HIS A 147 4.09 -26.94 -9.35
N GLU A 148 4.28 -27.69 -8.26
CA GLU A 148 3.19 -28.00 -7.33
C GLU A 148 2.51 -26.76 -6.74
N LEU A 149 3.30 -25.75 -6.37
CA LEU A 149 2.75 -24.50 -5.83
C LEU A 149 2.00 -23.72 -6.92
N SER A 150 2.52 -23.68 -8.14
CA SER A 150 1.86 -23.03 -9.27
C SER A 150 0.52 -23.69 -9.61
N GLU A 151 0.44 -25.03 -9.63
CA GLU A 151 -0.83 -25.76 -9.83
C GLU A 151 -1.86 -25.38 -8.77
N ARG A 152 -1.46 -25.35 -7.49
CA ARG A 152 -2.37 -24.99 -6.40
C ARG A 152 -2.86 -23.55 -6.50
N CYS A 153 -2.00 -22.61 -6.90
CA CYS A 153 -2.40 -21.23 -7.15
C CYS A 153 -3.41 -21.17 -8.31
N VAL A 154 -3.16 -21.89 -9.40
CA VAL A 154 -4.09 -21.96 -10.54
C VAL A 154 -5.45 -22.52 -10.12
N GLU A 155 -5.47 -23.65 -9.41
CA GLU A 155 -6.70 -24.27 -8.91
C GLU A 155 -7.49 -23.32 -7.98
N ALA A 156 -6.79 -22.61 -7.10
CA ALA A 156 -7.41 -21.69 -6.15
C ALA A 156 -7.92 -20.38 -6.80
N LEU A 157 -7.33 -19.95 -7.92
CA LEU A 157 -7.73 -18.72 -8.63
C LEU A 157 -8.76 -18.98 -9.74
N LYS A 158 -8.76 -20.17 -10.33
CA LYS A 158 -9.57 -20.47 -11.52
C LYS A 158 -11.07 -20.32 -11.25
N GLY A 159 -11.75 -19.52 -12.07
CA GLY A 159 -13.19 -19.31 -11.99
C GLY A 159 -13.64 -18.47 -10.78
N THR A 160 -12.70 -17.91 -10.02
CA THR A 160 -13.02 -17.04 -8.87
C THR A 160 -13.26 -15.59 -9.28
N GLY A 161 -12.72 -15.19 -10.45
CA GLY A 161 -12.69 -13.80 -10.88
C GLY A 161 -11.73 -12.92 -10.08
N TRP A 162 -10.85 -13.49 -9.24
CA TRP A 162 -9.95 -12.72 -8.37
C TRP A 162 -8.82 -12.03 -9.14
N ILE A 163 -8.20 -11.04 -8.49
CA ILE A 163 -7.04 -10.30 -9.00
C ILE A 163 -5.85 -10.42 -8.06
N VAL A 164 -4.65 -10.58 -8.63
CA VAL A 164 -3.38 -10.52 -7.89
C VAL A 164 -2.68 -9.20 -8.21
N LEU A 165 -2.42 -8.39 -7.18
CA LEU A 165 -1.69 -7.14 -7.23
C LEU A 165 -0.29 -7.37 -6.66
N ILE A 166 0.76 -7.05 -7.42
CA ILE A 166 2.15 -7.14 -6.98
C ILE A 166 2.76 -5.74 -6.96
N ASP A 167 3.05 -5.21 -5.78
CA ASP A 167 3.81 -3.97 -5.60
C ASP A 167 5.33 -4.23 -5.59
N GLU A 168 6.11 -3.22 -5.94
CA GLU A 168 7.57 -3.29 -6.07
C GLU A 168 8.04 -4.45 -7.00
N ALA A 169 7.25 -4.74 -8.05
CA ALA A 169 7.46 -5.88 -8.94
C ALA A 169 8.79 -5.84 -9.70
N GLU A 170 9.46 -4.69 -9.79
CA GLU A 170 10.82 -4.57 -10.32
C GLU A 170 11.87 -5.32 -9.50
N LEU A 171 11.55 -5.70 -8.26
CA LEU A 171 12.41 -6.50 -7.40
C LEU A 171 12.28 -8.00 -7.69
N LEU A 172 11.23 -8.41 -8.42
CA LEU A 172 11.04 -9.80 -8.77
C LEU A 172 12.04 -10.24 -9.85
N PRO A 173 12.66 -11.42 -9.70
CA PRO A 173 13.44 -12.01 -10.77
C PRO A 173 12.53 -12.41 -11.93
N HIS A 174 13.07 -12.42 -13.16
CA HIS A 174 12.33 -12.79 -14.37
C HIS A 174 11.54 -14.11 -14.20
N ARG A 175 12.15 -15.13 -13.58
CA ARG A 175 11.49 -16.42 -13.33
C ARG A 175 10.20 -16.29 -12.51
N ALA A 176 10.11 -15.34 -11.60
CA ALA A 176 8.90 -15.10 -10.81
C ALA A 176 7.81 -14.42 -11.66
N LEU A 177 8.18 -13.43 -12.47
CA LEU A 177 7.27 -12.74 -13.41
C LEU A 177 6.67 -13.73 -14.42
N GLU A 178 7.50 -14.58 -15.03
CA GLU A 178 7.05 -15.61 -15.99
C GLU A 178 6.12 -16.64 -15.35
N VAL A 179 6.38 -17.05 -14.11
CA VAL A 179 5.50 -17.95 -13.37
C VAL A 179 4.14 -17.30 -13.09
N MET A 180 4.11 -16.02 -12.72
CA MET A 180 2.86 -15.29 -12.50
C MET A 180 2.06 -15.13 -13.80
N ARG A 181 2.73 -14.78 -14.91
CA ARG A 181 2.11 -14.77 -16.24
C ARG A 181 1.54 -16.15 -16.58
N ARG A 182 2.22 -17.25 -16.26
CA ARG A 182 1.71 -18.61 -16.49
C ARG A 182 0.49 -18.95 -15.66
N ILE A 183 0.45 -18.50 -14.43
CA ILE A 183 -0.73 -18.65 -13.58
C ILE A 183 -1.90 -17.87 -14.16
N GLN A 184 -1.69 -16.62 -14.56
CA GLN A 184 -2.74 -15.78 -15.14
C GLN A 184 -3.36 -16.42 -16.40
N ASP A 185 -2.55 -16.85 -17.37
CA ASP A 185 -3.04 -17.52 -18.59
C ASP A 185 -3.93 -18.74 -18.29
N ARG A 186 -3.58 -19.51 -17.25
CA ARG A 186 -4.22 -20.78 -16.91
C ARG A 186 -5.43 -20.63 -15.99
N ALA A 187 -5.37 -19.68 -15.06
CA ALA A 187 -6.43 -19.40 -14.10
C ALA A 187 -7.47 -18.43 -14.67
N ARG A 188 -7.08 -17.59 -15.65
CA ARG A 188 -7.86 -16.44 -16.15
C ARG A 188 -8.29 -15.55 -14.98
N CYS A 189 -7.30 -15.05 -14.24
CA CYS A 189 -7.47 -14.10 -13.14
C CYS A 189 -6.86 -12.75 -13.54
N GLY A 190 -7.24 -11.65 -12.87
CA GLY A 190 -6.53 -10.38 -13.06
C GLY A 190 -5.10 -10.45 -12.50
N LEU A 191 -4.14 -9.78 -13.16
CA LEU A 191 -2.79 -9.60 -12.64
C LEU A 191 -2.32 -8.16 -12.87
N VAL A 192 -1.98 -7.45 -11.80
CA VAL A 192 -1.36 -6.11 -11.90
C VAL A 192 0.04 -6.15 -11.30
N LEU A 193 1.01 -5.69 -12.09
CA LEU A 193 2.39 -5.50 -11.67
C LEU A 193 2.66 -4.00 -11.51
N ALA A 194 2.96 -3.56 -10.29
CA ALA A 194 3.28 -2.17 -10.01
C ALA A 194 4.75 -2.00 -9.63
N GLY A 195 5.39 -0.94 -10.13
CA GLY A 195 6.82 -0.76 -9.87
C GLY A 195 7.46 0.52 -10.42
N MET A 196 8.78 0.61 -10.32
CA MET A 196 9.58 1.63 -11.01
C MET A 196 9.63 1.39 -12.53
N PRO A 197 9.97 2.40 -13.36
CA PRO A 197 10.01 2.25 -14.82
C PRO A 197 10.88 1.10 -15.34
N ARG A 198 11.93 0.73 -14.60
CA ARG A 198 12.77 -0.45 -14.91
C ARG A 198 12.01 -1.78 -14.91
N LEU A 199 10.82 -1.84 -14.32
CA LEU A 199 9.92 -2.99 -14.42
C LEU A 199 9.64 -3.33 -15.89
N LEU A 200 9.38 -2.33 -16.74
CA LEU A 200 9.15 -2.57 -18.18
C LEU A 200 10.37 -3.23 -18.84
N LEU A 201 11.58 -2.80 -18.48
CA LEU A 201 12.82 -3.41 -18.96
C LEU A 201 12.96 -4.86 -18.50
N ASN A 202 12.54 -5.18 -17.26
CA ASN A 202 12.54 -6.55 -16.76
C ASN A 202 11.53 -7.43 -17.52
N LEU A 203 10.39 -6.87 -17.95
CA LEU A 203 9.35 -7.58 -18.69
C LEU A 203 9.74 -7.81 -20.17
N MET A 204 10.47 -6.89 -20.79
CA MET A 204 10.96 -7.02 -22.17
C MET A 204 12.28 -7.82 -22.27
N GLY A 205 13.08 -7.79 -21.20
CA GLY A 205 14.46 -8.31 -21.19
C GLY A 205 15.44 -7.34 -21.85
N SER A 206 16.73 -7.47 -21.52
CA SER A 206 17.78 -6.53 -21.96
C SER A 206 17.99 -6.48 -23.48
N ARG A 207 17.46 -7.44 -24.24
CA ARG A 207 17.56 -7.55 -25.71
C ARG A 207 16.23 -7.97 -26.37
N GLY A 208 15.10 -7.80 -25.70
CA GLY A 208 13.80 -8.28 -26.22
C GLY A 208 13.58 -9.79 -26.05
N GLU A 209 14.44 -10.48 -25.30
CA GLU A 209 14.38 -11.93 -25.06
C GLU A 209 13.06 -12.39 -24.40
N TYR A 210 12.30 -11.45 -23.82
CA TYR A 210 11.05 -11.71 -23.10
C TYR A 210 9.83 -10.99 -23.71
N GLU A 211 9.88 -10.63 -25.00
CA GLU A 211 8.76 -10.02 -25.74
C GLU A 211 7.44 -10.81 -25.60
N GLN A 212 7.54 -12.13 -25.35
CA GLN A 212 6.37 -12.99 -25.09
C GLN A 212 5.63 -12.66 -23.78
N LEU A 213 6.32 -12.18 -22.75
CA LEU A 213 5.72 -11.77 -21.49
C LEU A 213 5.12 -10.37 -21.64
N TYR A 214 5.90 -9.44 -22.21
CA TYR A 214 5.43 -8.08 -22.46
C TYR A 214 4.21 -8.03 -23.40
N SER A 215 4.15 -8.88 -24.43
CA SER A 215 3.00 -8.96 -25.35
C SER A 215 1.69 -9.45 -24.70
N ARG A 216 1.74 -9.98 -23.47
CA ARG A 216 0.54 -10.34 -22.68
C ARG A 216 0.03 -9.19 -21.82
N VAL A 217 0.78 -8.10 -21.70
CA VAL A 217 0.34 -6.90 -21.00
C VAL A 217 -0.67 -6.18 -21.88
N SER A 218 -1.91 -6.06 -21.42
CA SER A 218 -2.98 -5.36 -22.14
C SER A 218 -2.94 -3.85 -21.89
N LEU A 219 -2.58 -3.44 -20.67
CA LEU A 219 -2.48 -2.03 -20.28
C LEU A 219 -1.19 -1.75 -19.51
N ALA A 220 -0.47 -0.69 -19.92
CA ALA A 220 0.66 -0.16 -19.20
C ALA A 220 0.41 1.31 -18.86
N LEU A 221 0.19 1.61 -17.59
CA LEU A 221 -0.07 2.95 -17.08
C LEU A 221 1.22 3.60 -16.59
N ASP A 222 1.62 4.68 -17.27
CA ASP A 222 2.69 5.57 -16.85
C ASP A 222 2.14 6.64 -15.90
N LEU A 223 2.45 6.54 -14.62
CA LEU A 223 2.02 7.53 -13.65
C LEU A 223 2.79 8.85 -13.76
N ASP A 224 4.02 8.85 -14.27
CA ASP A 224 4.81 10.07 -14.45
C ASP A 224 4.22 10.93 -15.58
N ASP A 225 3.77 10.28 -16.66
CA ASP A 225 3.05 10.95 -17.76
C ASP A 225 1.68 11.47 -17.31
N MET A 226 0.86 10.61 -16.69
CA MET A 226 -0.49 10.98 -16.24
C MET A 226 -0.49 12.06 -15.15
N LYS A 227 0.55 12.10 -14.31
CA LYS A 227 0.69 13.14 -13.30
C LYS A 227 0.74 14.54 -13.93
N GLN A 228 1.34 14.71 -15.11
CA GLN A 228 1.45 16.02 -15.75
C GLN A 228 0.08 16.66 -16.04
N LEU A 229 -0.95 15.83 -16.23
CA LEU A 229 -2.32 16.28 -16.52
C LEU A 229 -3.06 16.80 -15.29
N SER A 230 -2.64 16.40 -14.08
CA SER A 230 -3.40 16.62 -12.84
C SER A 230 -2.55 17.04 -11.64
N GLU A 231 -1.25 17.26 -11.82
CA GLU A 231 -0.30 17.55 -10.73
C GLU A 231 -0.77 18.70 -9.86
N GLU A 232 -1.32 19.76 -10.45
CA GLU A 232 -1.69 20.94 -9.70
C GLU A 232 -2.88 20.70 -8.75
N SER A 233 -3.95 20.10 -9.27
CA SER A 233 -5.14 19.75 -8.51
C SER A 233 -4.81 18.68 -7.48
N ASP A 234 -4.14 17.60 -7.89
CA ASP A 234 -3.83 16.47 -7.05
C ASP A 234 -2.92 16.87 -5.88
N PHE A 235 -1.90 17.70 -6.13
CA PHE A 235 -1.05 18.24 -5.06
C PHE A 235 -1.85 19.03 -4.04
N THR A 236 -2.78 19.87 -4.52
CA THR A 236 -3.61 20.72 -3.66
C THR A 236 -4.57 19.89 -2.82
N ASP A 237 -5.25 18.92 -3.43
CA ASP A 237 -6.19 18.02 -2.75
C ASP A 237 -5.50 17.20 -1.67
N ILE A 238 -4.34 16.60 -1.99
CA ILE A 238 -3.57 15.83 -1.03
C ILE A 238 -3.08 16.73 0.12
N LEU A 239 -2.52 17.90 -0.18
CA LEU A 239 -2.02 18.82 0.86
C LEU A 239 -3.15 19.28 1.78
N ASN A 240 -4.29 19.68 1.21
CA ASN A 240 -5.45 20.14 1.95
C ASN A 240 -5.98 19.03 2.89
N ASN A 241 -6.11 17.80 2.38
CA ASN A 241 -6.53 16.66 3.20
C ASN A 241 -5.55 16.38 4.36
N ILE A 242 -4.23 16.40 4.11
CA ILE A 242 -3.22 16.17 5.17
C ILE A 242 -3.29 17.26 6.24
N LEU A 243 -3.41 18.54 5.83
CA LEU A 243 -3.49 19.66 6.77
C LEU A 243 -4.77 19.61 7.58
N ASN A 244 -5.94 19.38 6.98
CA ASN A 244 -7.21 19.31 7.69
C ASN A 244 -7.28 18.11 8.65
N SER A 245 -6.67 16.98 8.28
CA SER A 245 -6.52 15.83 9.18
C SER A 245 -5.69 16.18 10.44
N GLY A 246 -4.70 17.07 10.27
CA GLY A 246 -3.86 17.55 11.36
C GLY A 246 -4.45 18.72 12.14
N LEU A 247 -5.12 19.63 11.44
CA LEU A 247 -5.54 20.97 11.86
C LEU A 247 -6.94 21.22 11.27
N PRO A 248 -8.01 20.76 11.93
CA PRO A 248 -9.36 20.68 11.34
C PRO A 248 -9.99 22.00 10.86
N ASP A 249 -9.45 23.14 11.28
CA ASP A 249 -9.97 24.48 10.93
C ASP A 249 -8.95 25.29 10.09
N TYR A 250 -7.92 24.63 9.55
CA TYR A 250 -6.90 25.31 8.78
C TYR A 250 -7.32 25.52 7.32
N GLU A 251 -7.44 26.78 6.90
CA GLU A 251 -7.67 27.11 5.50
C GLU A 251 -6.34 27.22 4.73
N LEU A 252 -6.21 26.43 3.66
CA LEU A 252 -5.03 26.44 2.82
C LEU A 252 -4.93 27.72 1.99
N THR A 253 -3.96 28.57 2.32
CA THR A 253 -3.64 29.78 1.58
C THR A 253 -2.69 29.51 0.39
N SER A 254 -2.72 30.40 -0.60
CA SER A 254 -1.92 30.26 -1.83
C SER A 254 -0.40 30.35 -1.59
N ASP A 255 0.05 31.20 -0.66
CA ASP A 255 1.45 31.34 -0.27
C ASP A 255 1.99 30.08 0.43
N VAL A 256 1.17 29.45 1.28
CA VAL A 256 1.49 28.18 1.93
C VAL A 256 1.54 27.03 0.92
N LEU A 257 0.58 26.95 0.01
CA LEU A 257 0.58 25.98 -1.09
C LEU A 257 1.86 26.11 -1.93
N GLN A 258 2.24 27.34 -2.33
CA GLN A 258 3.47 27.61 -3.08
C GLN A 258 4.73 27.22 -2.30
N ALA A 259 4.78 27.51 -0.99
CA ALA A 259 5.89 27.11 -0.13
C ALA A 259 6.05 25.59 -0.07
N PHE A 260 4.96 24.84 0.09
CA PHE A 260 4.98 23.38 0.06
C PHE A 260 5.42 22.84 -1.30
N ARG A 261 4.91 23.38 -2.41
CA ARG A 261 5.32 22.97 -3.76
C ARG A 261 6.82 23.20 -3.98
N LYS A 262 7.32 24.38 -3.66
CA LYS A 262 8.74 24.73 -3.78
C LYS A 262 9.63 23.79 -2.97
N GLU A 263 9.31 23.60 -1.69
CA GLU A 263 10.14 22.80 -0.78
C GLU A 263 10.03 21.29 -0.98
N SER A 264 8.95 20.82 -1.63
CA SER A 264 8.77 19.42 -2.01
C SER A 264 9.23 19.10 -3.44
N GLY A 265 9.37 20.11 -4.31
CA GLY A 265 9.63 19.92 -5.73
C GLY A 265 8.52 19.13 -6.44
N GLY A 266 7.27 19.30 -6.01
CA GLY A 266 6.12 18.55 -6.56
C GLY A 266 6.06 17.06 -6.19
N ASN A 267 6.99 16.55 -5.37
CA ASN A 267 6.99 15.14 -4.96
C ASN A 267 6.02 14.89 -3.80
N TYR A 268 4.99 14.06 -4.01
CA TYR A 268 3.94 13.80 -3.01
C TYR A 268 4.48 13.19 -1.72
N ARG A 269 5.43 12.25 -1.80
CA ARG A 269 6.06 11.65 -0.60
C ARG A 269 6.82 12.69 0.22
N ARG A 270 7.53 13.60 -0.44
CA ARG A 270 8.27 14.69 0.22
C ARG A 270 7.33 15.71 0.83
N MET A 271 6.29 16.12 0.09
CA MET A 271 5.22 16.98 0.58
C MET A 271 4.57 16.38 1.83
N PHE A 272 4.21 15.09 1.82
CA PHE A 272 3.62 14.40 2.96
C PHE A 272 4.52 14.46 4.21
N LYS A 273 5.82 14.17 4.05
CA LYS A 273 6.79 14.27 5.15
C LYS A 273 6.93 15.71 5.69
N LEU A 274 6.91 16.70 4.80
CA LEU A 274 6.97 18.11 5.16
C LEU A 274 5.73 18.54 5.94
N ALA A 275 4.54 18.22 5.42
CA ALA A 275 3.26 18.57 6.02
C ALA A 275 3.13 17.97 7.42
N ARG A 276 3.47 16.69 7.60
CA ARG A 276 3.52 16.06 8.93
C ARG A 276 4.46 16.76 9.90
N SER A 277 5.63 17.20 9.41
CA SER A 277 6.60 17.90 10.24
C SER A 277 6.08 19.26 10.68
N VAL A 278 5.41 19.98 9.79
CA VAL A 278 4.78 21.28 10.05
C VAL A 278 3.59 21.14 11.01
N ILE A 279 2.69 20.17 10.79
CA ILE A 279 1.57 19.88 11.69
C ILE A 279 2.07 19.56 13.11
N ARG A 280 3.12 18.73 13.22
CA ARG A 280 3.72 18.41 14.52
C ARG A 280 4.30 19.65 15.19
N ALA A 281 5.01 20.49 14.44
CA ALA A 281 5.59 21.72 14.95
C ALA A 281 4.51 22.72 15.41
N ASN A 282 3.38 22.79 14.72
CA ASN A 282 2.23 23.58 15.14
C ASN A 282 1.64 23.05 16.45
N LYS A 283 1.37 21.75 16.56
CA LYS A 283 0.79 21.13 17.77
C LYS A 283 1.70 21.21 19.00
N GLU A 284 2.98 20.91 18.84
CA GLU A 284 3.92 20.81 19.97
C GLU A 284 4.53 22.15 20.37
N ARG A 285 4.75 23.05 19.40
CA ARG A 285 5.52 24.29 19.60
C ARG A 285 4.73 25.55 19.25
N ARG A 286 3.46 25.43 18.86
CA ARG A 286 2.58 26.54 18.46
C ARG A 286 3.14 27.39 17.32
N LEU A 287 3.97 26.81 16.46
CA LEU A 287 4.46 27.51 15.26
C LEU A 287 3.34 27.62 14.23
N ALA A 288 3.08 28.83 13.73
CA ALA A 288 2.11 29.04 12.66
C ALA A 288 2.50 28.24 11.40
N VAL A 289 1.51 27.73 10.68
CA VAL A 289 1.72 27.17 9.34
C VAL A 289 1.95 28.35 8.41
N SER A 290 3.21 28.62 8.08
CA SER A 290 3.61 29.77 7.27
C SER A 290 4.75 29.42 6.33
N PRO A 291 4.96 30.17 5.23
CA PRO A 291 6.05 29.93 4.30
C PRO A 291 7.42 29.82 4.97
N ALA A 292 7.71 30.67 5.95
CA ALA A 292 8.98 30.66 6.68
C ALA A 292 9.22 29.37 7.49
N VAL A 293 8.15 28.83 8.11
CA VAL A 293 8.23 27.57 8.84
C VAL A 293 8.41 26.41 7.86
N ILE A 294 7.67 26.41 6.76
CA ILE A 294 7.75 25.39 5.71
C ILE A 294 9.15 25.34 5.09
N GLU A 295 9.73 26.50 4.76
CA GLU A 295 11.10 26.59 4.25
C GLU A 295 12.12 26.04 5.25
N LYS A 296 11.97 26.39 6.54
CA LYS A 296 12.88 25.89 7.59
C LYS A 296 12.85 24.37 7.72
N PHE A 297 11.67 23.76 7.69
CA PHE A 297 11.54 22.30 7.73
C PHE A 297 11.88 21.63 6.40
N GLY A 298 11.64 22.31 5.27
CA GLY A 298 11.98 21.85 3.92
C GLY A 298 13.50 21.64 3.76
N LYS A 299 14.30 22.55 4.31
CA LYS A 299 15.77 22.42 4.38
C LYS A 299 16.27 21.23 5.21
N MET A 300 15.46 20.74 6.15
CA MET A 300 15.80 19.56 6.97
C MET A 300 15.45 18.23 6.26
N LEU A 301 14.72 18.26 5.14
CA LEU A 301 14.43 17.08 4.36
C LEU A 301 15.61 16.72 3.45
N ILE A 302 15.95 15.43 3.39
CA ILE A 302 16.95 14.92 2.46
C ILE A 302 16.49 15.24 1.04
N LYS A 303 17.27 16.03 0.31
CA LYS A 303 17.07 16.26 -1.12
C LYS A 303 17.38 14.94 -1.85
N GLN A 304 16.39 14.35 -2.52
CA GLN A 304 16.69 13.31 -3.50
C GLN A 304 17.48 13.97 -4.63
N ARG A 305 18.69 13.48 -4.92
CA ARG A 305 19.39 13.85 -6.15
C ARG A 305 18.49 13.44 -7.31
N GLY A 306 18.18 14.39 -8.20
CA GLY A 306 17.58 14.06 -9.48
C GLY A 306 18.50 13.08 -10.19
N LEU A 307 18.05 11.83 -10.32
CA LEU A 307 18.67 10.88 -11.23
C LEU A 307 18.18 11.27 -12.62
N PHE A 308 19.10 11.84 -13.39
CA PHE A 308 19.01 11.87 -14.85
C PHE A 308 18.96 10.44 -15.41
#